data_AF-A0A1Z5R4G0-F1
#
_entry.id   AF-A0A1Z5R4G0-F1
#
_cell.length_a   1.000
_cell.length_b   1.000
_cell.length_c   1.000
_cell.angle_alpha   90.00
_cell.angle_beta   90.00
_cell.angle_gamma   90.00
#
_symmetry.space_group_name_H-M   'P 1'
#
loop_
_entity.id
_entity.type
_entity.pdbx_description
1 polymer ?
#
loop_
_entity_poly.entity_id
_entity_poly.type
_entity_poly.pdbx_seq_one_letter_code
_entity_poly.pdbx_strand_id
1 'polypeptide(L)'
;LKRKKAILVRKKEATASQGFGILKKRKEAMAALDLVALENVPGAMDTWKDRWLEIKAKAAEEAAAARPAKKRKKVLKQRVPKSLIDHMVASPYRTIEELTPVQLANRSHEYRQFHALTTFIDGKMRDYEQALIHQYNARGFAEDETEVTDNEEDVTVENYRGGMGVNI
;
A
#
# COMPACT_ATOMS: atom_id res chain seq x y z
N LEU A 1 10.18 8.40 -39.62
CA LEU A 1 10.73 8.70 -38.26
C LEU A 1 9.71 9.24 -37.23
N LYS A 2 8.70 10.05 -37.61
CA LYS A 2 7.78 10.71 -36.66
C LYS A 2 6.87 9.77 -35.84
N ARG A 3 6.34 8.69 -36.45
CA ARG A 3 5.46 7.72 -35.76
C ARG A 3 6.14 6.94 -34.62
N LYS A 4 7.41 6.57 -34.77
CA LYS A 4 8.16 5.84 -33.72
C LYS A 4 8.44 6.72 -32.50
N LYS A 5 8.71 8.02 -32.69
CA LYS A 5 8.86 8.99 -31.57
C LYS A 5 7.54 9.19 -30.82
N ALA A 6 6.41 9.32 -31.52
CA ALA A 6 5.09 9.49 -30.88
C ALA A 6 4.68 8.26 -30.06
N ILE A 7 4.98 7.05 -30.54
CA ILE A 7 4.75 5.80 -29.80
C ILE A 7 5.68 5.71 -28.59
N LEU A 8 6.95 6.09 -28.72
CA LEU A 8 7.91 6.07 -27.62
C LEU A 8 7.59 7.12 -26.53
N VAL A 9 7.04 8.28 -26.93
CA VAL A 9 6.54 9.30 -26.00
C VAL A 9 5.32 8.78 -25.24
N ARG A 10 4.31 8.21 -25.94
CA ARG A 10 3.16 7.58 -25.28
C ARG A 10 3.54 6.39 -24.40
N LYS A 11 4.57 5.61 -24.78
CA LYS A 11 5.08 4.50 -23.95
C LYS A 11 5.85 5.01 -22.73
N LYS A 12 6.58 6.13 -22.85
CA LYS A 12 7.24 6.79 -21.71
C LYS A 12 6.24 7.41 -20.74
N GLU A 13 5.15 7.98 -21.25
CA GLU A 13 4.03 8.46 -20.42
C GLU A 13 3.32 7.30 -19.72
N ALA A 14 3.18 6.14 -20.37
CA ALA A 14 2.63 4.94 -19.76
C ALA A 14 3.56 4.26 -18.72
N THR A 15 4.88 4.45 -18.81
CA THR A 15 5.85 3.96 -17.81
C THR A 15 6.16 4.95 -16.70
N ALA A 16 5.59 6.15 -16.74
CA ALA A 16 5.50 6.97 -15.56
C ALA A 16 4.28 6.49 -14.75
N SER A 17 4.51 5.83 -13.61
CA SER A 17 3.64 6.03 -12.45
C SER A 17 3.67 7.55 -12.19
N GLN A 18 2.81 8.28 -12.89
CA GLN A 18 2.89 9.73 -13.03
C GLN A 18 2.51 10.38 -11.70
N GLY A 19 3.53 10.67 -10.87
CA GLY A 19 3.63 11.87 -10.04
C GLY A 19 3.08 11.81 -8.61
N PHE A 20 2.14 10.94 -8.29
CA PHE A 20 1.46 10.99 -6.98
C PHE A 20 2.01 10.00 -5.95
N GLY A 21 2.87 9.07 -6.35
CA GLY A 21 3.52 8.12 -5.44
C GLY A 21 2.55 7.14 -4.75
N ILE A 22 1.38 6.89 -5.35
CA ILE A 22 0.29 6.08 -4.76
C ILE A 22 0.78 4.72 -4.31
N LEU A 23 1.43 3.95 -5.19
CA LEU A 23 1.93 2.61 -4.85
C LEU A 23 2.88 2.61 -3.65
N LYS A 24 3.79 3.59 -3.59
CA LYS A 24 4.73 3.72 -2.47
C LYS A 24 3.99 4.03 -1.17
N LYS A 25 3.10 5.04 -1.20
CA LYS A 25 2.30 5.44 -0.04
C LYS A 25 1.39 4.32 0.45
N ARG A 26 0.77 3.57 -0.46
CA ARG A 26 0.00 2.38 -0.14
C ARG A 26 0.86 1.33 0.56
N LYS A 27 2.04 1.02 0.04
CA LYS A 27 2.96 0.05 0.66
C LYS A 27 3.36 0.48 2.07
N GLU A 28 3.71 1.75 2.25
CA GLU A 28 4.04 2.29 3.59
C GLU A 28 2.84 2.22 4.54
N ALA A 29 1.63 2.52 4.07
CA ALA A 29 0.41 2.47 4.84
C ALA A 29 0.03 1.04 5.24
N MET A 30 0.09 0.08 4.32
CA MET A 30 -0.16 -1.33 4.60
C MET A 30 0.89 -1.91 5.53
N ALA A 31 2.18 -1.61 5.32
CA ALA A 31 3.24 -2.03 6.22
C ALA A 31 3.10 -1.44 7.64
N ALA A 32 2.52 -0.24 7.76
CA ALA A 32 2.20 0.35 9.06
C ALA A 32 0.97 -0.34 9.70
N LEU A 33 -0.08 -0.63 8.93
CA LEU A 33 -1.24 -1.38 9.42
C LEU A 33 -0.88 -2.79 9.89
N ASP A 34 0.06 -3.46 9.24
CA ASP A 34 0.57 -4.77 9.69
C ASP A 34 1.18 -4.70 11.11
N LEU A 35 1.58 -3.51 11.59
CA LEU A 35 2.06 -3.33 12.96
C LEU A 35 0.94 -3.41 14.00
N VAL A 36 -0.33 -3.17 13.63
CA VAL A 36 -1.49 -3.35 14.53
C VAL A 36 -1.63 -4.81 14.97
N ALA A 37 -1.26 -5.77 14.11
CA ALA A 37 -1.32 -7.19 14.44
C ALA A 37 -0.43 -7.58 15.64
N LEU A 38 0.48 -6.71 16.08
CA LEU A 38 1.36 -6.91 17.23
C LEU A 38 0.79 -6.36 18.55
N GLU A 39 -0.33 -5.62 18.53
CA GLU A 39 -0.95 -5.01 19.72
C GLU A 39 -1.26 -6.02 20.84
N ASN A 40 -1.50 -7.30 20.49
CA ASN A 40 -1.89 -8.35 21.42
C ASN A 40 -0.72 -9.20 21.96
N VAL A 41 0.55 -8.84 21.70
CA VAL A 41 1.71 -9.60 22.19
C VAL A 41 2.31 -8.92 23.44
N PRO A 42 2.40 -9.60 24.60
CA PRO A 42 3.11 -9.07 25.76
C PRO A 42 4.57 -8.74 25.40
N GLY A 43 5.01 -7.49 25.64
CA GLY A 43 6.34 -7.01 25.23
C GLY A 43 6.45 -6.49 23.79
N ALA A 44 5.34 -6.47 23.03
CA ALA A 44 5.30 -6.05 21.63
C ALA A 44 5.88 -4.67 21.34
N MET A 45 5.81 -3.74 22.29
CA MET A 45 6.22 -2.36 22.07
C MET A 45 7.74 -2.19 21.94
N ASP A 46 8.54 -3.05 22.56
CA ASP A 46 9.99 -3.08 22.37
C ASP A 46 10.34 -3.82 21.07
N THR A 47 9.65 -4.93 20.78
CA THR A 47 9.71 -5.64 19.49
C THR A 47 9.32 -4.74 18.31
N TRP A 48 8.41 -3.78 18.53
CA TRP A 48 7.96 -2.83 17.52
C TRP A 48 9.08 -1.88 17.07
N LYS A 49 9.90 -1.37 17.98
CA LYS A 49 11.03 -0.48 17.62
C LYS A 49 12.06 -1.22 16.78
N ASP A 50 12.36 -2.47 17.14
CA ASP A 50 13.32 -3.32 16.41
C ASP A 50 12.77 -3.69 15.03
N ARG A 51 11.51 -4.11 14.94
CA ARG A 51 10.83 -4.42 13.67
C ARG A 51 10.71 -3.19 12.78
N TRP A 52 10.45 -2.02 13.35
CA TRP A 52 10.44 -0.75 12.61
C TRP A 52 11.81 -0.41 12.01
N LEU A 53 12.89 -0.64 12.77
CA LEU A 53 14.25 -0.51 12.26
C LEU A 53 14.54 -1.53 11.16
N GLU A 54 14.08 -2.78 11.30
CA GLU A 54 14.19 -3.81 10.26
C GLU A 54 13.42 -3.47 8.99
N ILE A 55 12.18 -2.99 9.09
CA ILE A 55 11.38 -2.58 7.92
C ILE A 55 12.05 -1.41 7.20
N LYS A 56 12.57 -0.42 7.95
CA LYS A 56 13.35 0.68 7.36
C LYS A 56 14.63 0.17 6.70
N ALA A 57 15.35 -0.74 7.35
CA ALA A 57 16.58 -1.32 6.82
C ALA A 57 16.32 -2.12 5.55
N LYS A 58 15.26 -2.96 5.53
CA LYS A 58 14.84 -3.74 4.36
C LYS A 58 14.35 -2.84 3.23
N ALA A 59 13.60 -1.78 3.51
CA ALA A 59 13.20 -0.80 2.49
C ALA A 59 14.41 -0.06 1.90
N ALA A 60 15.42 0.26 2.72
CA ALA A 60 16.67 0.84 2.26
C ALA A 60 17.52 -0.16 1.47
N GLU A 61 17.55 -1.43 1.88
CA GLU A 61 18.22 -2.52 1.19
C GLU A 61 17.55 -2.84 -0.15
N GLU A 62 16.22 -2.94 -0.23
CA GLU A 62 15.49 -3.11 -1.50
C GLU A 62 15.67 -1.91 -2.44
N ALA A 63 15.80 -0.69 -1.89
CA ALA A 63 16.15 0.50 -2.66
C ALA A 63 17.61 0.47 -3.16
N ALA A 64 18.53 -0.13 -2.39
CA ALA A 64 19.95 -0.25 -2.74
C ALA A 64 20.26 -1.48 -3.62
N ALA A 65 19.51 -2.57 -3.48
CA ALA A 65 19.71 -3.87 -4.13
C ALA A 65 19.02 -3.96 -5.50
N ALA A 66 18.85 -2.84 -6.20
CA ALA A 66 18.39 -2.82 -7.59
C ALA A 66 19.43 -3.47 -8.54
N ARG A 67 19.57 -4.80 -8.47
CA ARG A 67 20.16 -5.68 -9.49
C ARG A 67 19.15 -6.80 -9.82
N PRO A 68 18.99 -7.18 -11.10
CA PRO A 68 17.69 -7.61 -11.58
C PRO A 68 17.63 -9.13 -11.82
N ALA A 69 16.96 -9.88 -10.94
CA ALA A 69 16.24 -11.07 -11.38
C ALA A 69 14.83 -10.59 -11.77
N LYS A 70 14.62 -10.30 -13.06
CA LYS A 70 13.39 -9.67 -13.58
C LYS A 70 12.20 -10.64 -13.54
N LYS A 71 11.64 -10.90 -12.36
CA LYS A 71 10.21 -11.24 -12.29
C LYS A 71 9.45 -10.00 -12.78
N ARG A 72 8.61 -10.15 -13.79
CA ARG A 72 7.83 -9.04 -14.36
C ARG A 72 6.79 -8.63 -13.31
N LYS A 73 7.12 -7.65 -12.47
CA LYS A 73 6.16 -7.05 -11.55
C LYS A 73 5.17 -6.21 -12.37
N LYS A 74 3.90 -6.60 -12.38
CA LYS A 74 2.84 -5.84 -13.02
C LYS A 74 2.19 -4.96 -11.97
N VAL A 75 2.09 -3.66 -12.25
CA VAL A 75 1.30 -2.75 -11.43
C VAL A 75 -0.12 -2.77 -11.96
N LEU A 76 -1.06 -3.26 -11.16
CA LEU A 76 -2.48 -3.15 -11.43
C LEU A 76 -2.96 -1.77 -10.95
N LYS A 77 -3.77 -1.13 -11.78
CA LYS A 77 -4.38 0.17 -11.47
C LYS A 77 -5.87 -0.02 -11.38
N GLN A 78 -6.45 0.37 -10.25
CA GLN A 78 -7.89 0.28 -10.01
C GLN A 78 -8.47 1.67 -9.79
N ARG A 79 -9.56 1.97 -10.49
CA ARG A 79 -10.26 3.25 -10.34
C ARG A 79 -10.85 3.35 -8.94
N VAL A 80 -10.53 4.44 -8.23
CA VAL A 80 -11.13 4.73 -6.94
C VAL A 80 -12.51 5.38 -7.17
N PRO A 81 -13.59 4.86 -6.55
CA PRO A 81 -14.91 5.47 -6.63
C PRO A 81 -14.90 6.90 -6.07
N LYS A 82 -15.65 7.82 -6.70
CA LYS A 82 -15.77 9.19 -6.21
C LYS A 82 -16.29 9.25 -4.77
N SER A 83 -17.25 8.39 -4.42
CA SER A 83 -17.79 8.30 -3.06
C SER A 83 -16.71 7.98 -2.02
N LEU A 84 -15.71 7.17 -2.37
CA LEU A 84 -14.60 6.87 -1.49
C LEU A 84 -13.66 8.08 -1.34
N ILE A 85 -13.40 8.83 -2.41
CA ILE A 85 -12.66 10.10 -2.33
C ILE A 85 -13.41 11.12 -1.46
N ASP A 86 -14.71 11.28 -1.68
CA ASP A 86 -15.55 12.20 -0.89
C ASP A 86 -15.53 11.81 0.59
N HIS A 87 -15.55 10.51 0.91
CA HIS A 87 -15.40 10.01 2.27
C HIS A 87 -14.03 10.34 2.87
N MET A 88 -12.94 10.10 2.16
CA MET A 88 -11.58 10.43 2.62
C MET A 88 -11.41 11.95 2.87
N VAL A 89 -12.09 12.79 2.08
CA VAL A 89 -12.09 14.26 2.29
C VAL A 89 -12.92 14.63 3.53
N ALA A 90 -14.12 14.06 3.67
CA ALA A 90 -15.04 14.38 4.77
C ALA A 90 -14.58 13.82 6.11
N SER A 91 -13.89 12.67 6.09
CA SER A 91 -13.46 11.93 7.27
C SER A 91 -12.07 11.33 7.04
N PRO A 92 -11.00 12.15 7.12
CA PRO A 92 -9.63 11.66 6.99
C PRO A 92 -9.32 10.57 8.02
N TYR A 93 -8.48 9.60 7.64
CA TYR A 93 -8.16 8.45 8.50
C TYR A 93 -7.64 8.87 9.87
N ARG A 94 -8.33 8.40 10.92
CA ARG A 94 -7.98 8.60 12.32
C ARG A 94 -8.62 7.49 13.15
N THR A 95 -7.82 6.80 13.94
CA THR A 95 -8.28 5.73 14.85
C THR A 95 -8.12 6.11 16.32
N ILE A 96 -7.26 7.09 16.63
CA ILE A 96 -7.07 7.60 17.99
C ILE A 96 -7.20 9.12 18.06
N GLU A 97 -7.67 9.62 19.20
CA GLU A 97 -7.74 11.05 19.48
C GLU A 97 -6.34 11.65 19.67
N GLU A 98 -6.16 12.89 19.19
CA GLU A 98 -4.94 13.65 19.44
C GLU A 98 -4.96 14.19 20.86
N LEU A 99 -4.00 13.73 21.66
CA LEU A 99 -3.80 14.22 23.02
C LEU A 99 -2.71 15.28 23.03
N THR A 100 -2.91 16.32 23.84
CA THR A 100 -1.84 17.28 24.13
C THR A 100 -0.69 16.57 24.85
N PRO A 101 0.55 17.10 24.77
CA PRO A 101 1.69 16.53 25.49
C PRO A 101 1.44 16.36 26.99
N VAL A 102 0.70 17.30 27.61
CA VAL A 102 0.33 17.25 29.02
C VAL A 102 -0.66 16.12 29.31
N GLN A 103 -1.72 15.98 28.50
CA GLN A 103 -2.68 14.89 28.66
C GLN A 103 -2.01 13.53 28.46
N LEU A 104 -1.10 13.41 27.49
CA LEU A 104 -0.37 12.18 27.21
C LEU A 104 0.60 11.83 28.34
N ALA A 105 1.30 12.82 28.92
CA ALA A 105 2.20 12.62 30.05
C ALA A 105 1.49 12.03 31.29
N ASN A 106 0.22 12.39 31.49
CA ASN A 106 -0.62 11.88 32.58
C ASN A 106 -1.13 10.43 32.36
N ARG A 107 -0.89 9.82 31.19
CA ARG A 107 -1.30 8.44 30.90
C ARG A 107 -0.25 7.42 31.34
N SER A 108 -0.62 6.15 31.41
CA SER A 108 0.34 5.07 31.67
C SER A 108 1.41 5.00 30.58
N HIS A 109 2.57 4.41 30.92
CA HIS A 109 3.65 4.21 29.95
C HIS A 109 3.17 3.41 28.73
N GLU A 110 2.46 2.31 28.96
CA GLU A 110 1.87 1.46 27.92
C GLU A 110 0.92 2.24 27.01
N TYR A 111 0.05 3.08 27.59
CA TYR A 111 -0.85 3.91 26.80
C TYR A 111 -0.08 4.91 25.94
N ARG A 112 0.99 5.53 26.46
CA ARG A 112 1.82 6.44 25.65
C ARG A 112 2.49 5.72 24.49
N GLN A 113 2.94 4.47 24.70
CA GLN A 113 3.51 3.64 23.64
C GLN A 113 2.46 3.30 22.58
N PHE A 114 1.29 2.81 22.99
CA PHE A 114 0.17 2.55 22.10
C PHE A 114 -0.24 3.80 21.31
N HIS A 115 -0.39 4.94 22.00
CA HIS A 115 -0.75 6.21 21.37
C HIS A 115 0.26 6.63 20.30
N ALA A 116 1.56 6.48 20.57
CA ALA A 116 2.61 6.76 19.59
C ALA A 116 2.55 5.82 18.37
N LEU A 117 2.30 4.53 18.57
CA LEU A 117 2.12 3.55 17.50
C LEU A 117 0.93 3.91 16.62
N THR A 118 -0.24 4.08 17.23
CA THR A 118 -1.48 4.36 16.52
C THR A 118 -1.40 5.68 15.78
N THR A 119 -0.81 6.72 16.38
CA THR A 119 -0.55 8.02 15.72
C THR A 119 0.34 7.86 14.49
N PHE A 120 1.37 7.01 14.57
CA PHE A 120 2.27 6.73 13.45
C PHE A 120 1.53 6.03 12.28
N ILE A 121 0.72 5.01 12.60
CA ILE A 121 -0.07 4.26 11.60
C ILE A 121 -1.09 5.17 10.93
N ASP A 122 -1.84 5.93 11.74
CA ASP A 122 -2.78 6.93 11.28
C ASP A 122 -2.12 7.95 10.34
N GLY A 123 -0.89 8.39 10.66
CA GLY A 123 -0.10 9.27 9.80
C GLY A 123 0.19 8.67 8.42
N LYS A 124 0.59 7.38 8.37
CA LYS A 124 0.85 6.69 7.10
C LYS A 124 -0.41 6.47 6.27
N MET A 125 -1.53 6.17 6.91
CA MET A 125 -2.82 6.04 6.24
C MET A 125 -3.30 7.37 5.65
N ARG A 126 -3.22 8.47 6.41
CA ARG A 126 -3.55 9.81 5.90
C ARG A 126 -2.69 10.22 4.72
N ASP A 127 -1.39 9.96 4.80
CA ASP A 127 -0.45 10.23 3.70
C ASP A 127 -0.85 9.53 2.39
N TYR A 128 -1.40 8.32 2.49
CA TYR A 128 -1.92 7.56 1.36
C TYR A 128 -3.24 8.13 0.83
N GLU A 129 -4.21 8.42 1.70
CA GLU A 129 -5.48 9.06 1.31
C GLU A 129 -5.24 10.42 0.64
N GLN A 130 -4.35 11.25 1.19
CA GLN A 130 -4.01 12.54 0.61
C GLN A 130 -3.42 12.40 -0.78
N ALA A 131 -2.60 11.37 -1.03
CA ALA A 131 -2.06 11.12 -2.35
C ALA A 131 -3.17 10.82 -3.38
N LEU A 132 -4.19 10.03 -2.99
CA LEU A 132 -5.36 9.75 -3.83
C LEU A 132 -6.22 10.99 -4.06
N ILE A 133 -6.48 11.77 -3.01
CA ILE A 133 -7.24 13.04 -3.10
C ILE A 133 -6.52 14.03 -4.03
N HIS A 134 -5.19 14.18 -3.89
CA HIS A 134 -4.40 15.03 -4.76
C HIS A 134 -4.46 14.58 -6.23
N GLN A 135 -4.36 13.28 -6.48
CA GLN A 135 -4.51 12.74 -7.84
C GLN A 135 -5.90 13.04 -8.41
N TYR A 136 -6.95 12.86 -7.60
CA TYR A 136 -8.33 13.18 -7.98
C TYR A 136 -8.49 14.65 -8.34
N ASN A 137 -8.06 15.56 -7.46
CA ASN A 137 -8.18 17.00 -7.68
C ASN A 137 -7.41 17.46 -8.93
N ALA A 138 -6.29 16.82 -9.24
CA ALA A 138 -5.48 17.17 -10.41
C ALA A 138 -6.04 16.62 -11.74
N ARG A 139 -6.72 15.46 -11.72
CA ARG A 139 -7.11 14.72 -12.96
C ARG A 139 -8.61 14.56 -13.15
N GLY A 140 -9.42 14.92 -12.16
CA GLY A 140 -10.82 14.52 -12.05
C GLY A 140 -10.98 13.04 -11.67
N PHE A 141 -9.88 12.37 -11.30
CA PHE A 141 -9.90 10.96 -10.91
C PHE A 141 -8.65 10.46 -10.17
N ALA A 142 -8.83 9.39 -9.39
CA ALA A 142 -7.75 8.67 -8.73
C ALA A 142 -7.70 7.20 -9.13
N GLU A 143 -6.50 6.66 -9.21
CA GLU A 143 -6.21 5.26 -9.45
C GLU A 143 -5.36 4.75 -8.28
N ASP A 144 -5.87 3.73 -7.61
CA ASP A 144 -5.13 2.96 -6.64
C ASP A 144 -4.18 1.99 -7.37
N GLU A 145 -2.99 1.78 -6.84
CA GLU A 145 -1.92 0.99 -7.47
C GLU A 145 -1.53 -0.19 -6.56
N THR A 146 -1.54 -1.41 -7.11
CA THR A 146 -1.02 -2.63 -6.46
C THR A 146 0.03 -3.32 -7.32
N GLU A 147 1.06 -3.89 -6.69
CA GLU A 147 1.96 -4.81 -7.37
C GLU A 147 1.41 -6.23 -7.29
N VAL A 148 1.27 -6.87 -8.45
CA VAL A 148 0.98 -8.30 -8.57
C VAL A 148 2.22 -8.99 -9.15
N THR A 149 2.61 -10.09 -8.52
CA THR A 149 3.65 -10.98 -9.05
C THR A 149 2.94 -12.05 -9.87
N ASP A 150 3.27 -12.16 -11.15
CA ASP A 150 2.84 -13.29 -11.97
C ASP A 150 3.50 -14.54 -11.40
N ASN A 151 2.75 -15.37 -10.66
CA ASN A 151 3.18 -16.72 -10.35
C ASN A 151 2.67 -17.56 -11.51
N GLU A 152 3.49 -17.70 -12.55
CA GLU A 152 3.30 -18.72 -13.58
C GLU A 152 3.53 -20.09 -12.92
N GLU A 153 2.55 -20.57 -12.14
CA GLU A 153 2.30 -22.00 -12.06
C GLU A 153 1.33 -22.31 -13.18
N ASP A 154 1.91 -22.69 -14.33
CA ASP A 154 1.20 -23.37 -15.41
C ASP A 154 0.50 -24.61 -14.83
N VAL A 155 -0.74 -24.45 -14.37
CA VAL A 155 -1.65 -25.57 -14.23
C VAL A 155 -1.99 -25.98 -15.65
N THR A 156 -1.21 -26.92 -16.19
CA THR A 156 -1.57 -27.67 -17.37
C THR A 156 -2.94 -28.29 -17.11
N VAL A 157 -3.98 -27.68 -17.68
CA VAL A 157 -5.32 -28.25 -17.72
C VAL A 157 -5.23 -29.49 -18.60
N GLU A 158 -4.97 -30.64 -17.98
CA GLU A 158 -5.20 -31.93 -18.61
C GLU A 158 -6.69 -32.02 -18.93
N ASN A 159 -7.00 -31.91 -20.21
CA ASN A 159 -8.31 -32.14 -20.78
C ASN A 159 -8.75 -33.59 -20.48
N TYR A 160 -9.47 -33.81 -19.38
CA TYR A 160 -10.30 -35.00 -19.23
C TYR A 160 -11.56 -34.86 -20.08
N ARG A 161 -11.40 -35.21 -21.36
CA ARG A 161 -12.49 -35.55 -22.27
C ARG A 161 -12.96 -36.97 -21.92
N GLY A 162 -14.11 -37.11 -21.26
CA GLY A 162 -14.62 -38.44 -20.93
C GLY A 162 -16.01 -38.48 -20.30
N GLY A 163 -17.05 -38.21 -21.11
CA GLY A 163 -18.33 -38.93 -21.05
C GLY A 163 -19.26 -38.68 -19.86
N MET A 164 -20.24 -37.80 -20.08
CA MET A 164 -21.54 -37.87 -19.39
C MET A 164 -22.22 -39.21 -19.69
N GLY A 165 -22.56 -39.95 -18.63
CA GLY A 165 -23.51 -41.05 -18.65
C GLY A 165 -24.49 -40.86 -17.49
N VAL A 166 -25.63 -40.27 -17.79
CA VAL A 166 -26.81 -40.17 -16.92
C VAL A 166 -27.31 -41.58 -16.63
N ASN A 167 -27.61 -41.91 -15.38
CA ASN A 167 -28.50 -43.02 -15.06
C ASN A 167 -29.70 -42.50 -14.28
N ILE A 168 -30.86 -42.84 -14.85
CA ILE A 168 -32.19 -42.85 -14.25
C ILE A 168 -32.25 -44.06 -13.31
#